data_AF-A0A822BLN4-F1
#
_entry.id   AF-A0A822BLN4-F1
#
_cell.length_a   1.000
_cell.length_b   1.000
_cell.length_c   1.000
_cell.angle_alpha   90.00
_cell.angle_beta   90.00
_cell.angle_gamma   90.00
#
_symmetry.space_group_name_H-M   'P 1'
#
loop_
_entity.id
_entity.type
_entity.pdbx_description
1 polymer ?
#
loop_
_entity_poly.entity_id
_entity_poly.type
_entity_poly.pdbx_seq_one_letter_code
_entity_poly.pdbx_strand_id
1 'polypeptide(L)'
;FLFSKSSDTELRHAQAEFDRQLELTRLMLDGLNNSHTHHLRCLNDLVESEVQYHRQSVQILEDLRKQLGLSKSSLNSTAAATAAAAAASSTPRTIQALRTATVKFDYDASDHHELSVLAKETVNIILDDNEKHSHDSDWITVERPQTKERGRV
;
A
#
# COMPACT_ATOMS: atom_id res chain seq x y z
N PHE A 1 -16.79 33.56 -58.68
CA PHE A 1 -16.56 32.16 -59.11
C PHE A 1 -15.26 31.55 -58.59
N LEU A 2 -14.09 32.23 -58.64
CA LEU A 2 -12.82 31.70 -58.09
C LEU A 2 -12.83 31.47 -56.56
N PHE A 3 -13.41 32.39 -55.78
CA PHE A 3 -13.51 32.28 -54.31
C PHE A 3 -14.33 31.05 -53.85
N SER A 4 -15.41 30.72 -54.56
CA SER A 4 -16.24 29.54 -54.27
C SER A 4 -15.51 28.23 -54.52
N LYS A 5 -14.64 28.17 -55.56
CA LYS A 5 -13.80 26.98 -55.79
C LYS A 5 -12.73 26.81 -54.71
N SER A 6 -12.13 27.90 -54.23
CA SER A 6 -11.15 27.86 -53.13
C SER A 6 -11.79 27.35 -51.83
N SER A 7 -13.00 27.82 -51.52
CA SER A 7 -13.75 27.35 -50.34
C SER A 7 -14.17 25.89 -50.45
N ASP A 8 -14.57 25.42 -51.64
CA ASP A 8 -14.90 24.01 -51.88
C ASP A 8 -13.67 23.08 -51.71
N THR A 9 -12.50 23.51 -52.18
CA THR A 9 -11.25 22.76 -51.97
C THR A 9 -10.83 22.71 -50.51
N GLU A 10 -11.00 23.80 -49.77
CA GLU A 10 -10.70 23.87 -48.34
C GLU A 10 -11.65 22.97 -47.53
N LEU A 11 -12.93 22.91 -47.90
CA LEU A 11 -13.92 22.05 -47.25
C LEU A 11 -13.61 20.56 -47.49
N ARG A 12 -13.17 20.18 -48.69
CA ARG A 12 -12.70 18.82 -48.98
C ARG A 12 -11.43 18.47 -48.22
N HIS A 13 -10.51 19.43 -48.07
CA HIS A 13 -9.30 19.24 -47.29
C HIS A 13 -9.62 19.03 -45.80
N ALA A 14 -10.45 19.90 -45.23
CA ALA A 14 -10.91 19.78 -43.85
C ALA A 14 -11.66 18.47 -43.59
N GLN A 15 -12.50 18.03 -44.52
CA GLN A 15 -13.20 16.74 -44.43
C GLN A 15 -12.21 15.57 -44.42
N ALA A 16 -11.21 15.59 -45.33
CA ALA A 16 -10.18 14.55 -45.38
C ALA A 16 -9.31 14.52 -44.11
N GLU A 17 -8.99 15.68 -43.53
CA GLU A 17 -8.31 15.75 -42.24
C GLU A 17 -9.17 15.20 -41.11
N PHE A 18 -10.46 15.55 -41.05
CA PHE A 18 -11.39 15.03 -40.06
C PHE A 18 -11.52 13.51 -40.13
N ASP A 19 -11.69 12.95 -41.32
CA ASP A 19 -11.81 11.50 -41.52
C ASP A 19 -10.52 10.77 -41.13
N ARG A 20 -9.35 11.35 -41.44
CA ARG A 20 -8.05 10.84 -40.98
C ARG A 20 -7.92 10.89 -39.45
N GLN A 21 -8.32 12.00 -38.82
CA GLN A 21 -8.27 12.14 -37.37
C GLN A 21 -9.22 11.17 -36.68
N LEU A 22 -10.41 10.97 -37.23
CA LEU A 22 -11.39 10.01 -36.74
C LEU A 22 -10.84 8.57 -36.77
N GLU A 23 -10.15 8.18 -37.85
CA GLU A 23 -9.49 6.89 -37.95
C GLU A 23 -8.36 6.74 -36.93
N LEU A 24 -7.53 7.76 -36.76
CA LEU A 24 -6.45 7.76 -35.77
C LEU A 24 -7.00 7.60 -34.35
N THR A 25 -8.06 8.32 -34.00
CA THR A 25 -8.70 8.20 -32.69
C THR A 25 -9.31 6.81 -32.48
N ARG A 26 -9.93 6.22 -33.49
CA ARG A 26 -10.42 4.82 -33.41
C ARG A 26 -9.29 3.85 -33.11
N LEU A 27 -8.16 3.98 -33.82
CA LEU A 27 -7.01 3.11 -33.61
C LEU A 27 -6.40 3.28 -32.21
N MET A 28 -6.38 4.51 -31.68
CA MET A 28 -5.94 4.76 -30.30
C MET A 28 -6.87 4.12 -29.27
N LEU A 29 -8.19 4.19 -29.47
CA LEU A 29 -9.18 3.57 -28.60
C LEU A 29 -9.05 2.03 -28.58
N ASP A 30 -8.84 1.42 -29.76
CA ASP A 30 -8.56 -0.02 -29.86
C ASP A 30 -7.25 -0.38 -29.17
N GLY A 31 -6.22 0.45 -29.33
CA GLY A 31 -4.95 0.33 -28.62
C GLY A 31 -5.12 0.38 -27.09
N LEU A 32 -5.94 1.30 -26.58
CA LEU A 32 -6.22 1.43 -25.15
C LEU A 32 -6.94 0.19 -24.60
N ASN A 33 -7.93 -0.33 -25.32
CA ASN A 33 -8.63 -1.55 -24.92
C ASN A 33 -7.68 -2.78 -24.88
N ASN A 34 -6.74 -2.86 -25.82
CA ASN A 34 -5.69 -3.87 -25.82
C ASN A 34 -4.74 -3.71 -24.61
N SER A 35 -4.30 -2.48 -24.32
CA SER A 35 -3.47 -2.19 -23.13
C SER A 35 -4.18 -2.54 -21.83
N HIS A 36 -5.48 -2.25 -21.72
CA HIS A 36 -6.27 -2.61 -20.54
C HIS A 36 -6.30 -4.13 -20.31
N THR A 37 -6.56 -4.91 -21.37
CA THR A 37 -6.53 -6.38 -21.32
C THR A 37 -5.13 -6.89 -20.96
N HIS A 38 -4.08 -6.25 -21.48
CA HIS A 38 -2.70 -6.60 -21.15
C HIS A 38 -2.38 -6.35 -19.67
N HIS A 39 -2.75 -5.20 -19.12
CA HIS A 39 -2.52 -4.87 -17.71
C HIS A 39 -3.25 -5.83 -16.77
N LEU A 40 -4.50 -6.20 -17.07
CA LEU A 40 -5.24 -7.18 -16.27
C LEU A 40 -4.54 -8.55 -16.24
N ARG A 41 -3.94 -8.96 -17.37
CA ARG A 41 -3.15 -10.19 -17.43
C ARG A 41 -1.90 -10.08 -16.56
N CYS A 42 -1.16 -8.98 -16.68
CA CYS A 42 0.02 -8.74 -15.85
C CYS A 42 -0.29 -8.75 -14.34
N LEU A 43 -1.42 -8.17 -13.93
CA LEU A 43 -1.87 -8.21 -12.54
C LEU A 43 -2.20 -9.65 -12.08
N ASN A 44 -2.84 -10.43 -12.94
CA ASN A 44 -3.14 -11.83 -12.64
C ASN A 44 -1.84 -12.65 -12.47
N ASP A 45 -0.90 -12.51 -13.40
CA ASP A 45 0.40 -13.17 -13.37
C ASP A 45 1.19 -12.78 -12.11
N LEU A 46 1.13 -11.50 -11.70
CA LEU A 46 1.74 -11.03 -10.46
C LEU A 46 1.15 -11.73 -9.24
N VAL A 47 -0.18 -11.74 -9.12
CA VAL A 47 -0.86 -12.40 -7.99
C VAL A 47 -0.55 -13.89 -7.95
N GLU A 48 -0.52 -14.56 -9.10
CA GLU A 48 -0.15 -15.98 -9.16
C GLU A 48 1.29 -16.21 -8.70
N SER A 49 2.23 -15.34 -9.08
CA SER A 49 3.62 -15.42 -8.63
C SER A 49 3.77 -15.22 -7.12
N GLU A 50 3.02 -14.29 -6.52
CA GLU A 50 3.01 -14.04 -5.07
C GLU A 50 2.46 -15.25 -4.30
N VAL A 51 1.35 -15.82 -4.76
CA VAL A 51 0.75 -17.02 -4.16
C VAL A 51 1.74 -18.18 -4.23
N GLN A 52 2.44 -18.36 -5.35
CA GLN A 52 3.46 -19.41 -5.49
C GLN A 52 4.65 -19.18 -4.55
N TYR A 53 5.15 -17.96 -4.44
CA TYR A 53 6.24 -17.59 -3.55
C TYR A 53 5.91 -17.92 -2.08
N HIS A 54 4.75 -17.46 -1.61
CA HIS A 54 4.32 -17.71 -0.23
C HIS A 54 4.09 -19.20 0.04
N ARG A 55 3.51 -19.94 -0.91
CA ARG A 55 3.35 -21.40 -0.81
C ARG A 55 4.71 -22.09 -0.63
N GLN A 56 5.71 -21.69 -1.41
CA GLN A 56 7.06 -22.26 -1.31
C GLN A 56 7.72 -21.93 0.03
N SER A 57 7.62 -20.69 0.50
CA SER A 57 8.17 -20.27 1.79
C SER A 57 7.60 -21.09 2.95
N VAL A 58 6.27 -21.27 2.98
CA VAL A 58 5.60 -22.09 4.00
C VAL A 58 6.06 -23.54 3.91
N GLN A 59 6.16 -24.12 2.72
CA GLN A 59 6.62 -25.49 2.53
C GLN A 59 8.06 -25.70 3.05
N ILE A 60 8.97 -24.77 2.74
CA ILE A 60 10.36 -24.79 3.25
C ILE A 60 10.37 -24.72 4.79
N LEU A 61 9.58 -23.82 5.38
CA LEU A 61 9.50 -23.68 6.84
C LEU A 61 8.94 -24.95 7.52
N GLU A 62 7.94 -25.59 6.91
CA GLU A 62 7.42 -26.87 7.41
C GLU A 62 8.45 -27.99 7.36
N ASP A 63 9.23 -28.07 6.28
CA ASP A 63 10.27 -29.08 6.13
C ASP A 63 11.43 -28.84 7.10
N LEU A 64 11.83 -27.58 7.31
CA LEU A 64 12.79 -27.20 8.36
C LEU A 64 12.28 -27.58 9.76
N ARG A 65 11.00 -27.31 10.07
CA ARG A 65 10.40 -27.72 11.34
C ARG A 65 10.48 -29.23 11.55
N LYS A 66 10.24 -30.03 10.51
CA LYS A 66 10.36 -31.50 10.56
C LYS A 66 11.81 -31.94 10.81
N GLN A 67 12.78 -31.33 10.12
CA GLN A 67 14.20 -31.64 10.26
C GLN A 67 14.74 -31.33 11.67
N LEU A 68 14.25 -30.26 12.30
CA LEU A 68 14.62 -29.88 13.67
C LEU A 68 14.04 -30.80 14.75
N GLY A 69 13.33 -31.88 14.39
CA GLY A 69 12.77 -32.82 15.36
C GLY A 69 11.59 -32.28 16.16
N LEU A 70 11.07 -31.10 15.81
CA LEU A 70 9.85 -30.49 16.37
C LEU A 70 8.60 -31.21 15.81
N SER A 71 8.55 -32.52 15.98
CA SER A 71 7.31 -33.28 15.85
C SER A 71 6.37 -32.86 16.98
N LYS A 72 5.07 -32.79 16.69
CA LYS A 72 4.01 -32.23 17.55
C LYS A 72 4.02 -32.72 19.02
N SER A 73 4.71 -33.83 19.31
CA SER A 73 4.94 -34.37 20.64
C SER A 73 5.79 -33.46 21.56
N SER A 74 6.79 -32.74 21.05
CA SER A 74 7.68 -31.92 21.89
C SER A 74 7.11 -30.54 22.28
N LEU A 75 6.03 -30.10 21.63
CA LEU A 75 5.42 -28.78 21.88
C LEU A 75 4.31 -28.82 22.95
N ASN A 76 3.79 -29.98 23.31
CA ASN A 76 2.72 -30.09 24.32
C ASN A 76 3.19 -29.67 25.72
N SER A 77 4.49 -29.79 26.03
CA SER A 77 5.05 -29.37 27.32
C SER A 77 5.31 -27.86 27.41
N THR A 78 5.56 -27.18 26.29
CA THR A 78 5.82 -25.72 26.22
C THR A 78 4.58 -24.89 25.83
N ALA A 79 3.60 -25.50 25.16
CA ALA A 79 2.32 -24.86 24.82
C ALA A 79 1.47 -24.53 26.06
N ALA A 80 1.52 -25.34 27.12
CA ALA A 80 0.80 -25.05 28.37
C ALA A 80 1.37 -23.82 29.09
N ALA A 81 2.70 -23.62 29.06
CA ALA A 81 3.35 -22.45 29.64
C ALA A 81 3.09 -21.17 28.83
N THR A 82 3.02 -21.28 27.50
CA THR A 82 2.70 -20.14 26.62
C THR A 82 1.20 -19.83 26.56
N ALA A 83 0.31 -20.81 26.70
CA ALA A 83 -1.13 -20.59 26.82
C ALA A 83 -1.51 -19.95 28.18
N ALA A 84 -0.82 -20.30 29.27
CA ALA A 84 -0.98 -19.61 30.55
C ALA A 84 -0.46 -18.15 30.50
N ALA A 85 0.62 -17.89 29.74
CA ALA A 85 1.06 -16.54 29.44
C ALA A 85 0.07 -15.78 28.53
N ALA A 86 -0.56 -16.48 27.57
CA ALA A 86 -1.59 -15.93 26.69
C ALA A 86 -2.92 -15.63 27.41
N ALA A 87 -3.27 -16.42 28.43
CA ALA A 87 -4.42 -16.18 29.31
C ALA A 87 -4.12 -15.12 30.39
N ALA A 88 -2.86 -14.97 30.80
CA ALA A 88 -2.46 -13.80 31.58
C ALA A 88 -2.45 -12.50 30.73
N SER A 89 -2.25 -12.62 29.40
CA SER A 89 -2.46 -11.53 28.43
C SER A 89 -3.90 -11.41 27.92
N SER A 90 -4.86 -12.19 28.45
CA SER A 90 -6.30 -11.96 28.21
C SER A 90 -6.92 -11.07 29.30
N THR A 91 -6.10 -10.22 29.92
CA THR A 91 -6.56 -8.93 30.44
C THR A 91 -6.09 -7.88 29.44
N PRO A 92 -6.94 -6.92 29.03
CA PRO A 92 -6.51 -5.86 28.11
C PRO A 92 -5.59 -4.92 28.89
N ARG A 93 -4.33 -5.33 29.07
CA ARG A 93 -3.27 -4.36 29.26
C ARG A 93 -2.96 -3.85 27.88
N THR A 94 -3.56 -2.70 27.58
CA THR A 94 -3.09 -1.70 26.63
C THR A 94 -1.59 -1.49 26.85
N ILE A 95 -0.77 -2.39 26.33
CA ILE A 95 0.63 -2.12 26.05
C ILE A 95 0.57 -1.51 24.67
N GLN A 96 0.23 -0.22 24.61
CA GLN A 96 0.55 0.61 23.46
C GLN A 96 2.05 0.46 23.26
N ALA A 97 2.46 -0.40 22.33
CA ALA A 97 3.82 -0.41 21.85
C ALA A 97 4.00 0.90 21.08
N LEU A 98 4.34 1.98 21.80
CA LEU A 98 4.71 3.27 21.21
C LEU A 98 5.91 3.02 20.30
N ARG A 99 5.66 2.79 19.01
CA ARG A 99 6.71 2.87 18.01
C ARG A 99 7.01 4.35 17.84
N THR A 100 8.24 4.75 18.11
CA THR A 100 8.69 6.11 17.82
C THR A 100 9.28 6.18 16.43
N ALA A 101 9.07 7.29 15.74
CA ALA A 101 9.66 7.55 14.43
C ALA A 101 10.36 8.91 14.41
N THR A 102 11.47 8.99 13.69
CA THR A 102 12.19 10.24 13.45
C THR A 102 11.75 10.85 12.12
N VAL A 103 11.34 12.11 12.17
CA VAL A 103 10.89 12.86 11.01
C VAL A 103 12.07 13.18 10.09
N LYS A 104 11.91 12.98 8.78
CA LYS A 104 13.01 13.13 7.81
C LYS A 104 13.18 14.57 7.30
N PHE A 105 12.08 15.30 7.16
CA PHE A 105 12.02 16.65 6.60
C PHE A 105 11.06 17.52 7.42
N ASP A 106 11.25 18.83 7.37
CA ASP A 106 10.30 19.78 7.96
C ASP A 106 8.95 19.67 7.22
N TYR A 107 7.86 19.71 7.98
CA TYR A 107 6.50 19.66 7.47
C TYR A 107 5.61 20.61 8.28
N ASP A 108 5.00 21.58 7.60
CA ASP A 108 3.98 22.45 8.16
C ASP A 108 2.59 21.90 7.84
N ALA A 109 1.79 21.65 8.87
CA ALA A 109 0.42 21.19 8.75
C ALA A 109 -0.45 22.21 7.98
N SER A 110 -1.30 21.69 7.10
CA SER A 110 -2.23 22.50 6.31
C SER A 110 -3.59 22.70 7.00
N ASP A 111 -3.98 21.79 7.90
CA ASP A 111 -5.26 21.83 8.62
C ASP A 111 -5.13 21.30 10.07
N HIS A 112 -6.16 21.51 10.89
CA HIS A 112 -6.22 21.10 12.30
C HIS A 112 -6.19 19.58 12.55
N HIS A 113 -6.30 18.77 11.49
CA HIS A 113 -6.18 17.32 11.55
C HIS A 113 -4.74 16.81 11.29
N GLU A 114 -3.81 17.70 10.96
CA GLU A 114 -2.40 17.37 10.69
C GLU A 114 -1.48 17.93 11.78
N LEU A 115 -0.28 17.36 11.91
CA LEU A 115 0.71 17.78 12.90
C LEU A 115 1.94 18.39 12.21
N SER A 116 2.23 19.66 12.48
CA SER A 116 3.50 20.27 12.04
C SER A 116 4.67 19.65 12.79
N VAL A 117 5.67 19.20 12.04
CA VAL A 117 6.86 18.52 12.58
C VAL A 117 8.14 19.06 11.95
N LEU A 118 9.20 19.08 12.73
CA LEU A 118 10.53 19.46 12.26
C LEU A 118 11.35 18.23 11.88
N ALA A 119 12.28 18.39 10.95
CA ALA A 119 13.26 17.38 10.62
C ALA A 119 14.02 16.96 11.89
N LYS A 120 14.17 15.64 12.07
CA LYS A 120 14.76 14.97 13.23
C LYS A 120 13.92 15.06 14.52
N GLU A 121 12.71 15.60 14.48
CA GLU A 121 11.75 15.46 15.60
C GLU A 121 11.36 13.99 15.76
N THR A 122 11.16 13.54 17.00
CA THR A 122 10.71 12.18 17.30
C THR A 122 9.25 12.21 17.71
N VAL A 123 8.41 11.47 17.00
CA VAL A 123 6.95 11.39 17.23
C VAL A 123 6.54 9.98 17.66
N ASN A 124 5.43 9.87 18.36
CA ASN A 124 4.83 8.59 18.73
C ASN A 124 3.85 8.16 17.64
N ILE A 125 4.00 6.92 17.16
CA ILE A 125 3.04 6.32 16.23
C ILE A 125 1.94 5.65 17.04
N ILE A 126 0.70 6.06 16.78
CA ILE A 126 -0.50 5.40 17.29
C ILE A 126 -0.85 4.30 16.29
N LEU A 127 -0.60 3.05 16.69
CA LEU A 127 -1.05 1.88 15.94
C LEU A 127 -2.39 1.46 16.54
N ASP A 128 -3.47 1.65 15.79
CA ASP A 128 -4.77 1.13 16.18
C ASP A 128 -4.83 -0.36 15.83
N ASP A 129 -4.80 -1.22 16.86
CA ASP A 129 -4.89 -2.69 16.72
C ASP A 129 -6.23 -3.16 16.10
N ASN A 130 -7.15 -2.26 15.79
CA ASN A 130 -8.49 -2.56 15.27
C ASN A 130 -8.65 -2.29 13.76
N GLU A 131 -7.65 -1.73 13.09
CA GLU A 131 -7.64 -1.69 11.63
C GLU A 131 -7.05 -2.98 11.09
N LYS A 132 -7.97 -3.89 10.77
CA LYS A 132 -7.76 -5.00 9.83
C LYS A 132 -6.93 -4.47 8.66
N HIS A 133 -5.65 -4.86 8.62
CA HIS A 133 -4.62 -4.38 7.69
C HIS A 133 -5.17 -4.31 6.26
N SER A 134 -5.66 -3.13 5.88
CA SER A 134 -5.78 -2.76 4.48
C SER A 134 -4.38 -2.37 4.05
N HIS A 135 -3.82 -3.10 3.11
CA HIS A 135 -2.45 -2.93 2.61
C HIS A 135 -2.21 -1.58 1.87
N ASP A 136 -3.06 -0.57 2.12
CA ASP A 136 -3.20 0.67 1.37
C ASP A 136 -3.41 1.92 2.26
N SER A 137 -3.36 1.78 3.60
CA SER A 137 -3.34 2.97 4.47
C SER A 137 -1.92 3.55 4.53
N ASP A 138 -1.59 4.36 3.53
CA ASP A 138 -0.38 5.21 3.49
C ASP A 138 -0.36 6.32 4.56
N TRP A 139 -1.37 6.36 5.42
CA TRP A 139 -1.55 7.34 6.48
C TRP A 139 -1.34 6.66 7.84
N ILE A 140 -0.46 7.26 8.64
CA ILE A 140 -0.16 6.83 10.01
C ILE A 140 -0.54 7.97 10.94
N THR A 141 -1.31 7.67 11.97
CA THR A 141 -1.63 8.64 13.01
C THR A 141 -0.44 8.79 13.94
N VAL A 142 0.05 10.02 14.09
CA VAL A 142 1.17 10.34 14.98
C VAL A 142 0.76 11.42 15.97
N GLU A 143 1.21 11.27 17.21
CA GLU A 143 1.07 12.29 18.24
C GLU A 143 2.45 12.76 18.71
N ARG A 144 2.53 14.04 19.09
CA ARG A 144 3.72 14.55 19.76
C ARG A 144 3.82 13.93 21.15
N PRO A 145 4.98 13.37 21.56
CA PRO A 145 5.14 12.85 22.91
C PRO A 145 4.89 13.96 23.93
N GLN A 146 4.05 13.70 24.94
CA GLN A 146 3.84 14.66 26.03
C GLN A 146 5.16 14.92 26.74
N THR A 147 5.71 16.12 26.56
CA THR A 147 6.82 16.65 27.35
C THR A 147 6.32 16.87 28.78
N LYS A 148 6.59 15.91 29.68
CA LYS A 148 6.71 16.22 31.10
C LYS A 148 7.87 17.21 31.22
N GLU A 149 7.56 18.49 31.35
CA GLU A 149 8.55 19.49 31.72
C GLU A 149 9.22 19.02 33.02
N ARG A 150 10.47 18.57 32.91
CA ARG A 150 11.35 18.41 34.06
C ARG A 150 11.62 19.82 34.59
N GLY A 151 10.82 20.25 35.56
CA GLY A 151 11.19 21.34 36.45
C GLY A 151 12.58 21.05 37.03
N ARG A 152 13.48 22.02 36.93
CA ARG A 152 14.76 22.02 37.64
C ARG A 152 14.45 22.16 39.14
N VAL A 153 15.00 21.26 39.96
CA VAL A 153 15.14 21.46 41.41
C VAL A 153 16.45 22.21 41.66
#